data_AF-A0A4Y2L208-F1
#
_entry.id   AF-A0A4Y2L208-F1
#
_cell.length_a   1.000
_cell.length_b   1.000
_cell.length_c   1.000
_cell.angle_alpha   90.00
_cell.angle_beta   90.00
_cell.angle_gamma   90.00
#
_symmetry.space_group_name_H-M   'P 1'
#
loop_
_entity.id
_entity.type
_entity.pdbx_description
1 polymer ?
#
loop_
_entity_poly.entity_id
_entity_poly.type
_entity_poly.pdbx_seq_one_letter_code
_entity_poly.pdbx_strand_id
1 'polypeptide(L)'
;MGKIMLQKLNCLRGTIKDEVTRLSKVAESYEPPATPEESEIILNQKLQNVQELKAQMKKLLSDYMDLPESANLEKSLDIIYTVEEEIEDLHVKFKILLVKH
;
A
#
# COMPACT_ATOMS: atom_id res chain seq x y z
N MET A 1 6.43 6.12 27.03
CA MET A 1 6.84 5.53 25.72
C MET A 1 5.66 5.28 24.77
N GLY A 2 4.62 4.54 25.18
CA GLY A 2 3.57 4.03 24.26
C GLY A 2 2.80 5.06 23.41
N LYS A 3 2.46 6.24 23.95
CA LYS A 3 1.71 7.28 23.20
C LYS A 3 2.48 7.84 21.99
N ILE A 4 3.78 8.05 22.13
CA ILE A 4 4.64 8.57 21.04
C ILE A 4 4.79 7.52 19.94
N MET A 5 4.92 6.25 20.32
CA MET A 5 5.03 5.13 19.37
C MET A 5 3.74 4.95 18.57
N LEU A 6 2.59 4.93 19.25
CA LEU A 6 1.28 4.85 18.58
C LEU A 6 1.05 6.03 17.62
N GLN A 7 1.44 7.25 17.98
CA GLN A 7 1.30 8.41 17.09
C GLN A 7 2.15 8.24 15.82
N LYS A 8 3.39 7.74 15.94
CA LYS A 8 4.26 7.45 14.79
C LYS A 8 3.67 6.39 13.87
N LEU A 9 3.13 5.31 14.44
CA LEU A 9 2.47 4.25 13.66
C LEU A 9 1.20 4.74 12.97
N ASN A 10 0.42 5.61 13.61
CA ASN A 10 -0.74 6.25 12.97
C ASN A 10 -0.34 7.16 11.81
N CYS A 11 0.77 7.89 11.96
CA CYS A 11 1.33 8.73 10.89
C CYS A 11 1.77 7.86 9.70
N LEU A 12 2.52 6.80 9.95
CA LEU A 12 2.98 5.86 8.92
C LEU A 12 1.80 5.20 8.20
N ARG A 13 0.76 4.78 8.93
CA ARG A 13 -0.49 4.27 8.35
C ARG A 13 -1.11 5.29 7.39
N GLY A 14 -1.16 6.56 7.79
CA GLY A 14 -1.66 7.66 6.94
C GLY A 14 -0.87 7.77 5.64
N THR A 15 0.46 7.78 5.74
CA THR A 15 1.34 7.83 4.56
C THR A 15 1.14 6.64 3.62
N ILE A 16 1.06 5.41 4.15
CA ILE A 16 0.82 4.22 3.32
C ILE A 16 -0.53 4.32 2.61
N LYS A 17 -1.59 4.76 3.31
CA LYS A 17 -2.92 4.94 2.72
C LYS A 17 -2.92 5.98 1.59
N ASP A 18 -2.23 7.11 1.78
CA ASP A 18 -2.12 8.15 0.76
C ASP A 18 -1.38 7.64 -0.49
N GLU A 19 -0.34 6.84 -0.30
CA GLU A 19 0.42 6.20 -1.38
C GLU A 19 -0.41 5.17 -2.16
N VAL A 20 -1.16 4.31 -1.46
CA VAL A 20 -2.11 3.37 -2.07
C VAL A 20 -3.14 4.12 -2.90
N THR A 21 -3.73 5.19 -2.36
CA THR A 21 -4.70 6.02 -3.08
C THR A 21 -4.09 6.64 -4.35
N ARG A 22 -2.83 7.09 -4.27
CA ARG A 22 -2.13 7.65 -5.43
C ARG A 22 -1.87 6.60 -6.51
N LEU A 23 -1.44 5.39 -6.12
CA LEU A 23 -1.22 4.29 -7.06
C LEU A 23 -2.53 3.78 -7.68
N SER A 24 -3.65 3.79 -6.93
CA SER A 24 -4.97 3.47 -7.50
C SER A 24 -5.35 4.41 -8.62
N LYS A 25 -5.21 5.72 -8.39
CA LYS A 25 -5.47 6.71 -9.44
C LYS A 25 -4.58 6.50 -10.67
N VAL A 26 -3.30 6.17 -10.46
CA VAL A 26 -2.37 5.86 -11.56
C VAL A 26 -2.81 4.62 -12.34
N ALA A 27 -3.27 3.57 -11.66
CA ALA A 27 -3.77 2.37 -12.33
C ALA A 27 -5.07 2.63 -13.10
N GLU A 28 -5.98 3.45 -12.53
CA GLU A 28 -7.26 3.82 -13.14
C GLU A 28 -7.11 4.73 -14.35
N SER A 29 -6.15 5.67 -14.31
CA SER A 29 -5.87 6.62 -15.38
C SER A 29 -4.70 6.20 -16.26
N TYR A 30 -4.34 4.91 -16.27
CA TYR A 30 -3.19 4.44 -17.04
C TYR A 30 -3.48 4.51 -18.54
N GLU A 31 -2.65 5.27 -19.26
CA GLU A 31 -2.62 5.30 -20.71
C GLU A 31 -1.26 4.76 -21.18
N PRO A 32 -1.23 3.77 -22.10
CA PRO A 32 0.02 3.18 -22.53
C PRO A 32 0.87 4.21 -23.29
N PRO A 33 2.19 4.28 -23.03
CA PRO A 33 3.12 5.08 -23.83
C PRO A 33 3.22 4.61 -25.28
N ALA A 34 4.02 5.32 -26.08
CA ALA A 34 4.16 5.06 -27.52
C ALA A 34 4.77 3.68 -27.83
N THR A 35 5.50 3.09 -26.89
CA THR A 35 6.13 1.77 -27.05
C THR A 35 5.74 0.78 -25.94
N PRO A 36 5.64 -0.52 -26.26
CA PRO A 36 5.40 -1.56 -25.25
C PRO A 36 6.52 -1.65 -24.21
N GLU A 37 7.78 -1.45 -24.61
CA GLU A 37 8.94 -1.52 -23.71
C GLU A 37 8.87 -0.45 -22.60
N GLU A 38 8.47 0.77 -22.94
CA GLU A 38 8.23 1.82 -21.94
C GLU A 38 7.06 1.46 -21.01
N SER A 39 6.02 0.81 -21.53
CA SER A 39 4.86 0.35 -20.75
C SER A 39 5.31 -0.65 -19.70
N GLU A 40 6.10 -1.65 -20.11
CA GLU A 40 6.65 -2.68 -19.25
C GLU A 40 7.54 -2.09 -18.15
N ILE A 41 8.44 -1.16 -18.48
CA ILE A 41 9.33 -0.51 -17.50
C ILE A 41 8.51 0.26 -16.45
N ILE A 42 7.56 1.07 -16.89
CA ILE A 42 6.72 1.88 -15.98
C ILE A 42 5.88 0.97 -15.08
N LEU A 43 5.20 -0.03 -15.65
CA LEU A 43 4.32 -0.93 -14.91
C LEU A 43 5.11 -1.79 -13.92
N ASN A 44 6.27 -2.29 -14.30
CA ASN A 44 7.16 -3.02 -13.37
C ASN A 44 7.63 -2.14 -12.21
N GLN A 45 7.96 -0.86 -12.48
CA GLN A 45 8.30 0.07 -11.40
C GLN A 45 7.12 0.30 -10.45
N LYS A 46 5.90 0.47 -10.96
CA LYS A 46 4.70 0.58 -10.10
C LYS A 46 4.45 -0.70 -9.32
N LEU A 47 4.67 -1.86 -9.92
CA LEU A 47 4.54 -3.16 -9.26
C LEU A 47 5.53 -3.31 -8.09
N GLN A 48 6.77 -2.87 -8.27
CA GLN A 48 7.77 -2.82 -7.18
C GLN A 48 7.31 -1.91 -6.04
N ASN A 49 6.76 -0.72 -6.35
CA ASN A 49 6.23 0.17 -5.32
C ASN A 49 5.09 -0.50 -4.53
N VAL A 50 4.19 -1.22 -5.20
CA VAL A 50 3.11 -1.97 -4.53
C VAL A 50 3.67 -3.08 -3.62
N GLN A 51 4.71 -3.79 -4.07
CA GLN A 51 5.38 -4.81 -3.25
C GLN A 51 6.05 -4.21 -2.01
N GLU A 52 6.65 -3.02 -2.15
CA GLU A 52 7.22 -2.29 -1.03
C GLU A 52 6.13 -1.86 -0.03
N LEU A 53 5.01 -1.30 -0.51
CA LEU A 53 3.88 -0.94 0.35
C LEU A 53 3.33 -2.15 1.09
N LYS A 54 3.23 -3.32 0.44
CA LYS A 54 2.84 -4.57 1.09
C LYS A 54 3.79 -4.96 2.22
N ALA A 55 5.10 -4.86 1.99
CA ALA A 55 6.09 -5.14 3.03
C ALA A 55 6.00 -4.13 4.19
N GLN A 56 5.82 -2.84 3.88
CA GLN A 56 5.62 -1.79 4.88
C GLN A 56 4.34 -2.01 5.69
N MET A 57 3.24 -2.42 5.05
CA MET A 57 1.97 -2.71 5.74
C MET A 57 2.09 -3.89 6.69
N LYS A 58 2.75 -4.98 6.26
CA LYS A 58 3.01 -6.14 7.13
C LYS A 58 3.85 -5.77 8.36
N LYS A 59 4.89 -4.96 8.14
CA LYS A 59 5.70 -4.44 9.24
C LYS A 59 4.87 -3.56 10.17
N LEU A 60 4.06 -2.65 9.62
CA LEU A 60 3.17 -1.78 10.38
C LEU A 60 2.23 -2.61 11.25
N LEU A 61 1.57 -3.64 10.68
CA LEU A 61 0.69 -4.53 11.42
C LEU A 61 1.43 -5.22 12.58
N SER A 62 2.63 -5.76 12.35
CA SER A 62 3.47 -6.32 13.42
C SER A 62 3.75 -5.30 14.52
N ASP A 63 4.17 -4.08 14.15
CA ASP A 63 4.47 -3.02 15.11
C ASP A 63 3.23 -2.59 15.92
N TYR A 64 2.02 -2.70 15.35
CA TYR A 64 0.75 -2.49 16.07
C TYR A 64 0.43 -3.64 17.02
N MET A 65 0.68 -4.88 16.64
CA MET A 65 0.43 -6.06 17.47
C MET A 65 1.37 -6.14 18.68
N ASP A 66 2.56 -5.54 18.58
CA ASP A 66 3.52 -5.42 19.68
C ASP A 66 3.15 -4.33 20.71
N LEU A 67 2.11 -3.52 20.44
CA LEU A 67 1.64 -2.50 21.38
C LEU A 67 0.85 -3.14 22.55
N PRO A 68 0.86 -2.50 23.74
CA PRO A 68 0.09 -2.99 24.87
C PRO A 68 -1.43 -2.95 24.59
N GLU A 69 -2.13 -3.99 25.04
CA GLU A 69 -3.57 -4.22 24.85
C GLU A 69 -4.46 -3.02 25.27
N SER A 70 -3.99 -2.19 26.21
CA SER A 70 -4.63 -0.94 26.63
C SER A 70 -4.77 0.14 25.55
N ALA A 71 -4.17 -0.04 24.37
CA ALA A 71 -4.09 0.98 23.32
C ALA A 71 -5.37 1.13 22.48
N ASN A 72 -6.41 0.31 22.69
CA ASN A 72 -7.69 0.30 21.95
C ASN A 72 -7.48 0.43 20.43
N LEU A 73 -6.95 -0.64 19.83
CA LEU A 73 -6.45 -0.65 18.46
C LEU A 73 -7.48 -1.09 17.41
N GLU A 74 -8.67 -1.52 17.82
CA GLU A 74 -9.68 -2.15 16.95
C GLU A 74 -9.93 -1.35 15.66
N LYS A 75 -10.23 -0.05 15.80
CA LYS A 75 -10.41 0.86 14.65
C LYS A 75 -9.16 1.02 13.78
N SER A 76 -7.98 0.98 14.40
CA SER A 76 -6.72 1.12 13.66
C SER A 76 -6.41 -0.14 12.86
N LEU A 77 -6.72 -1.32 13.41
CA LEU A 77 -6.53 -2.61 12.76
C LEU A 77 -7.51 -2.78 11.59
N ASP A 78 -8.78 -2.40 11.76
CA ASP A 78 -9.77 -2.40 10.67
C ASP A 78 -9.29 -1.59 9.45
N ILE A 79 -8.75 -0.39 9.69
CA ILE A 79 -8.15 0.43 8.62
C ILE A 79 -6.93 -0.26 8.00
N ILE A 80 -6.07 -0.89 8.81
CA ILE A 80 -4.87 -1.59 8.32
C ILE A 80 -5.26 -2.74 7.40
N TYR A 81 -6.22 -3.57 7.79
CA TYR A 81 -6.71 -4.68 6.97
C TYR A 81 -7.38 -4.18 5.69
N THR A 82 -8.19 -3.13 5.77
CA THR A 82 -8.80 -2.50 4.58
C THR A 82 -7.73 -2.06 3.58
N VAL A 83 -6.69 -1.37 4.04
CA VAL A 83 -5.61 -0.89 3.16
C VAL A 83 -4.73 -2.04 2.67
N GLU A 84 -4.56 -3.12 3.43
CA GLU A 84 -3.88 -4.34 2.97
C GLU A 84 -4.64 -4.96 1.76
N GLU A 85 -5.96 -5.10 1.87
CA GLU A 85 -6.80 -5.58 0.76
C GLU A 85 -6.70 -4.67 -0.48
N GLU A 86 -6.71 -3.34 -0.29
CA GLU A 86 -6.51 -2.38 -1.38
C GLU A 86 -5.13 -2.56 -2.07
N ILE A 87 -4.07 -2.84 -1.30
CA ILE A 87 -2.74 -3.14 -1.85
C ILE A 87 -2.75 -4.44 -2.67
N GLU A 88 -3.45 -5.48 -2.20
CA GLU A 88 -3.62 -6.72 -2.97
C GLU A 88 -4.36 -6.49 -4.28
N ASP A 89 -5.46 -5.73 -4.26
CA ASP A 89 -6.21 -5.37 -5.46
C ASP A 89 -5.34 -4.59 -6.46
N LEU A 90 -4.55 -3.62 -5.98
CA LEU A 90 -3.60 -2.89 -6.82
C LEU A 90 -2.55 -3.80 -7.45
N HIS A 91 -2.03 -4.76 -6.69
CA HIS A 91 -1.06 -5.71 -7.21
C HIS A 91 -1.65 -6.53 -8.37
N VAL A 92 -2.91 -6.95 -8.26
CA VAL A 92 -3.63 -7.64 -9.34
C VAL A 92 -3.88 -6.70 -10.52
N LYS A 93 -4.34 -5.47 -10.28
CA LYS A 93 -4.58 -4.46 -11.33
C LYS A 93 -3.33 -4.19 -12.16
N PHE A 94 -2.17 -3.95 -11.53
CA PHE A 94 -0.92 -3.71 -12.27
C PHE A 94 -0.44 -4.95 -13.03
N LYS A 95 -0.63 -6.17 -12.49
CA LYS A 95 -0.35 -7.40 -13.25
C LYS A 95 -1.24 -7.55 -14.47
N ILE A 96 -2.52 -7.20 -14.37
CA ILE A 96 -3.44 -7.20 -15.52
C ILE A 96 -2.99 -6.18 -16.57
N LEU A 97 -2.61 -4.97 -16.14
CA LEU A 97 -2.08 -3.94 -17.05
C LEU A 97 -0.81 -4.43 -17.77
N LEU A 98 0.11 -5.08 -17.04
CA LEU A 98 1.36 -5.61 -17.60
C LEU A 98 1.14 -6.72 -18.63
N VAL A 99 0.06 -7.49 -18.51
CA VAL A 99 -0.28 -8.52 -19.51
C VAL A 99 -0.99 -7.92 -20.73
N LYS A 100 -1.63 -6.76 -20.57
CA LYS A 100 -2.41 -6.10 -21.63
C LYS A 100 -1.56 -5.21 -22.55
N HIS A 101 -0.45 -4.68 -22.07
CA HIS A 101 0.39 -3.67 -22.73
C HIS A 101 1.84 -4.15 -22.76
#